data_AF-A0A0C3MJ87-F1
#
_entry.id   AF-A0A0C3MJ87-F1
#
_cell.length_a   1.000
_cell.length_b   1.000
_cell.length_c   1.000
_cell.angle_alpha   90.00
_cell.angle_beta   90.00
_cell.angle_gamma   90.00
#
_symmetry.space_group_name_H-M   'P 1'
#
loop_
_entity.id
_entity.type
_entity.pdbx_description
1 polymer ?
#
loop_
_entity_poly.entity_id
_entity_poly.type
_entity_poly.pdbx_seq_one_letter_code
_entity_poly.pdbx_strand_id
1 'polypeptide(L)'
;MSEQHKLAAAKRGAARTEKTLRQVEDAIRSIADDMANNGGIYPQNGGAVSMAEIARRAGINEATLYKKDNTALKERAALWLDTLKKKETVGRMRVRKTFQQRAESWKEKYDALQNRHIITELQLQQLQSEHEQLRRDYDALLEQMRAGSASKVTPMSRGNR
;
A
#
# COMPACT_ATOMS: atom_id res chain seq x y z
N MET A 1 23.64 -43.44 18.18
CA MET A 1 22.96 -42.32 17.46
C MET A 1 22.80 -42.72 16.00
N SER A 2 21.60 -43.16 15.60
CA SER A 2 21.31 -43.64 14.24
C SER A 2 21.57 -42.55 13.18
N GLU A 3 22.11 -42.93 12.02
CA GLU A 3 22.38 -42.06 10.86
C GLU A 3 21.13 -41.24 10.43
N GLN A 4 19.93 -41.78 10.66
CA GLN A 4 18.68 -41.08 10.40
C GLN A 4 18.50 -39.84 11.28
N HIS A 5 18.96 -39.87 12.54
CA HIS A 5 18.92 -38.69 13.42
C HIS A 5 19.91 -37.62 12.98
N LYS A 6 21.08 -38.00 12.42
CA LYS A 6 22.07 -37.05 11.90
C LYS A 6 21.53 -36.34 10.64
N LEU A 7 20.94 -37.08 9.70
CA LEU A 7 20.32 -36.52 8.50
C LEU A 7 19.13 -35.60 8.83
N ALA A 8 18.27 -36.00 9.77
CA ALA A 8 17.15 -35.18 10.21
C ALA A 8 17.61 -33.90 10.93
N ALA A 9 18.68 -33.97 11.73
CA ALA A 9 19.27 -32.80 12.37
C ALA A 9 19.87 -31.82 11.34
N ALA A 10 20.59 -32.34 10.34
CA ALA A 10 21.15 -31.52 9.25
C ALA A 10 20.04 -30.80 8.45
N LYS A 11 18.97 -31.51 8.09
CA LYS A 11 17.83 -30.93 7.34
C LYS A 11 17.12 -29.83 8.14
N ARG A 12 16.93 -30.02 9.46
CA ARG A 12 16.37 -28.99 10.35
C ARG A 12 17.30 -27.79 10.48
N GLY A 13 18.62 -28.01 10.54
CA GLY A 13 19.63 -26.95 10.53
C GLY A 13 19.54 -26.09 9.27
N ALA A 14 19.54 -26.72 8.09
CA ALA A 14 19.43 -26.02 6.81
C ALA A 14 18.13 -25.19 6.69
N ALA A 15 16.98 -25.76 7.06
CA ALA A 15 15.70 -25.06 7.03
C ALA A 15 15.67 -23.84 7.97
N ARG A 16 16.32 -23.94 9.14
CA ARG A 16 16.43 -22.82 10.09
C ARG A 16 17.32 -21.71 9.54
N THR A 17 18.43 -22.05 8.89
CA THR A 17 19.33 -21.08 8.24
C THR A 17 18.62 -20.35 7.11
N GLU A 18 17.89 -21.07 6.26
CA GLU A 18 17.12 -20.47 5.17
C GLU A 18 16.02 -19.53 5.69
N LYS A 19 15.29 -19.94 6.73
CA LYS A 19 14.30 -19.08 7.38
C LYS A 19 14.93 -17.79 7.90
N THR A 20 16.08 -17.89 8.57
CA THR A 20 16.81 -16.74 9.11
C THR A 20 17.24 -15.79 8.00
N LEU A 21 17.70 -16.33 6.87
CA LEU A 21 18.09 -15.55 5.69
C LEU A 21 16.91 -14.74 5.17
N ARG A 22 15.75 -15.37 4.95
CA ARG A 22 14.53 -14.68 4.49
C ARG A 22 14.11 -13.58 5.46
N GLN A 23 14.10 -13.85 6.76
CA GLN A 23 13.73 -12.85 7.78
C GLN A 23 14.62 -11.60 7.73
N VAL A 24 15.93 -11.78 7.51
CA VAL A 24 16.87 -10.66 7.42
C VAL A 24 16.73 -9.91 6.09
N GLU A 25 16.49 -10.61 4.98
CA GLU A 25 16.22 -9.96 3.69
C GLU A 25 14.92 -9.14 3.72
N ASP A 26 13.86 -9.69 4.30
CA ASP A 26 12.58 -9.01 4.48
C ASP A 26 12.74 -7.78 5.38
N ALA A 27 13.55 -7.88 6.44
CA ALA A 27 13.86 -6.76 7.31
C ALA A 27 14.62 -5.65 6.57
N ILE A 28 15.61 -6.00 5.76
CA ILE A 28 16.36 -5.05 4.93
C ILE A 28 15.42 -4.34 3.96
N ARG A 29 14.51 -5.08 3.30
CA ARG A 29 13.53 -4.51 2.37
C ARG A 29 12.55 -3.58 3.08
N SER A 30 11.99 -4.00 4.21
CA SER A 30 11.07 -3.18 5.00
C SER A 30 11.74 -1.90 5.50
N ILE A 31 13.01 -1.94 5.92
CA ILE A 31 13.75 -0.74 6.31
C ILE A 31 13.94 0.19 5.11
N ALA A 32 14.28 -0.35 3.94
CA ALA A 32 14.43 0.44 2.72
C ALA A 32 13.11 1.11 2.30
N ASP A 33 11.99 0.39 2.38
CA ASP A 33 10.66 0.94 2.09
C ASP A 33 10.26 2.02 3.10
N ASP A 34 10.53 1.80 4.39
CA ASP A 34 10.32 2.79 5.44
C ASP A 34 11.13 4.06 5.15
N MET A 35 12.39 3.93 4.74
CA MET A 35 13.22 5.08 4.37
C MET A 35 12.69 5.79 3.12
N ALA A 36 12.31 5.04 2.07
CA ALA A 36 11.74 5.61 0.85
C ALA A 36 10.46 6.42 1.14
N ASN A 37 9.57 5.88 1.95
CA ASN A 37 8.32 6.53 2.37
C ASN A 37 8.53 7.75 3.28
N ASN A 38 9.69 7.85 3.91
CA ASN A 38 10.05 8.94 4.81
C ASN A 38 11.12 9.88 4.22
N GLY A 39 11.29 9.89 2.90
CA GLY A 39 12.19 10.83 2.20
C GLY A 39 13.67 10.57 2.47
N GLY A 40 14.07 9.29 2.50
CA GLY A 40 15.45 8.84 2.75
C GLY A 40 15.80 8.75 4.24
N ILE A 41 14.90 9.13 5.14
CA ILE A 41 15.15 9.13 6.59
C ILE A 41 14.50 7.92 7.24
N TYR A 42 15.27 7.13 7.98
CA TYR A 42 14.72 6.01 8.72
C TYR A 42 13.83 6.49 9.88
N PRO A 43 12.56 6.08 9.98
CA PRO A 43 11.63 6.65 10.97
C PRO A 43 11.83 6.12 12.40
N GLN A 44 12.49 4.97 12.57
CA GLN A 44 12.70 4.31 13.85
C GLN A 44 14.13 4.48 14.36
N ASN A 45 14.40 4.09 15.60
CA ASN A 45 15.72 4.13 16.24
C ASN A 45 16.46 5.47 16.08
N GLY A 46 15.71 6.58 16.13
CA GLY A 46 16.27 7.93 15.98
C GLY A 46 16.98 8.20 14.65
N GLY A 47 16.60 7.49 13.58
CA GLY A 47 17.22 7.63 12.25
C GLY A 47 18.39 6.69 11.97
N ALA A 48 18.85 5.93 12.97
CA ALA A 48 20.00 5.06 12.83
C ALA A 48 19.60 3.64 12.42
N VAL A 49 20.15 3.17 11.30
CA VAL A 49 20.08 1.76 10.90
C VAL A 49 21.42 1.10 11.26
N SER A 50 21.37 0.04 12.06
CA SER A 50 22.53 -0.73 12.52
C SER A 50 22.28 -2.24 12.38
N MET A 51 23.30 -3.07 12.61
CA MET A 51 23.14 -4.54 12.62
C MET A 51 22.11 -4.99 13.67
N ALA A 52 22.15 -4.41 14.87
CA ALA A 52 21.16 -4.64 15.91
C ALA A 52 19.74 -4.29 15.44
N GLU A 53 19.59 -3.20 14.68
CA GLU A 53 18.29 -2.77 14.17
C GLU A 53 17.75 -3.71 13.09
N ILE A 54 18.61 -4.20 12.20
CA ILE A 54 18.25 -5.24 11.21
C ILE A 54 17.81 -6.52 11.95
N ALA A 55 18.56 -6.97 12.95
CA ALA A 55 18.23 -8.14 13.74
C ALA A 55 16.89 -7.99 14.46
N ARG A 56 16.65 -6.82 15.08
CA ARG A 56 15.39 -6.48 15.74
C ARG A 56 14.21 -6.55 14.77
N ARG A 57 14.35 -5.95 13.57
CA ARG A 57 13.31 -5.98 12.52
C ARG A 57 13.08 -7.37 11.95
N ALA A 58 14.12 -8.19 11.84
CA ALA A 58 14.03 -9.58 11.42
C ALA A 58 13.43 -10.50 12.51
N GLY A 59 13.24 -10.01 13.73
CA GLY A 59 12.74 -10.80 14.86
C GLY A 59 13.74 -11.87 15.33
N ILE A 60 15.05 -11.62 15.15
CA ILE A 60 16.12 -12.53 15.58
C ILE A 60 17.01 -11.86 16.62
N ASN A 61 17.62 -12.66 17.48
CA ASN A 61 18.68 -12.15 18.35
C ASN A 61 19.91 -11.77 17.50
N GLU A 62 20.47 -10.58 17.72
CA GLU A 62 21.67 -10.08 17.04
C GLU A 62 22.82 -11.08 17.02
N ALA A 63 23.04 -11.82 18.12
CA ALA A 63 24.08 -12.86 18.21
C ALA A 63 23.93 -13.95 17.13
N THR A 64 22.72 -14.14 16.58
CA THR A 64 22.46 -15.10 15.50
C THR A 64 23.20 -14.74 14.22
N LEU A 65 23.39 -13.44 13.93
CA LEU A 65 24.15 -12.96 12.77
C LEU A 65 25.65 -13.27 12.89
N TYR A 66 26.16 -13.40 14.12
CA TYR A 66 27.58 -13.65 14.38
C TYR A 66 27.94 -15.14 14.47
N LYS A 67 26.99 -16.05 14.23
CA LYS A 67 27.26 -17.49 14.18
C LYS A 67 28.02 -17.85 12.90
N LYS A 68 28.90 -18.86 12.98
CA LYS A 68 29.74 -19.32 11.86
C LYS A 68 28.93 -19.65 10.60
N ASP A 69 27.77 -20.28 10.77
CA ASP A 69 26.88 -20.68 9.67
C ASP A 69 26.24 -19.49 8.94
N ASN A 70 26.24 -18.29 9.54
CA ASN A 70 25.59 -17.08 9.01
C ASN A 70 26.58 -16.01 8.54
N THR A 71 27.85 -16.38 8.32
CA THR A 71 28.91 -15.42 7.93
C THR A 71 28.55 -14.66 6.65
N ALA A 72 28.06 -15.36 5.62
CA ALA A 72 27.63 -14.73 4.37
C ALA A 72 26.44 -13.77 4.57
N LEU A 73 25.51 -14.10 5.46
CA LEU A 73 24.36 -13.25 5.78
C LEU A 73 24.81 -11.95 6.47
N LYS A 74 25.74 -12.07 7.41
CA LYS A 74 26.35 -10.93 8.11
C LYS A 74 27.08 -10.01 7.13
N GLU A 75 27.89 -10.57 6.24
CA GLU A 75 28.64 -9.80 5.24
C GLU A 75 27.71 -9.04 4.31
N ARG A 76 26.64 -9.68 3.83
CA ARG A 76 25.64 -9.02 2.98
C ARG A 76 24.90 -7.89 3.71
N ALA A 77 24.50 -8.11 4.96
CA ALA A 77 23.86 -7.06 5.78
C ALA A 77 24.83 -5.90 6.05
N ALA A 78 26.10 -6.19 6.33
CA ALA A 78 27.14 -5.17 6.54
C ALA A 78 27.43 -4.38 5.26
N LEU A 79 27.51 -5.04 4.10
CA LEU A 79 27.68 -4.39 2.81
C LEU A 79 26.50 -3.47 2.51
N TRP A 80 25.26 -3.93 2.75
CA TRP A 80 24.08 -3.09 2.57
C TRP A 80 24.12 -1.86 3.48
N LEU A 81 24.47 -2.01 4.76
CA LEU A 81 24.66 -0.87 5.67
C LEU A 81 25.73 0.11 5.20
N ASP A 82 26.84 -0.38 4.63
CA ASP A 82 27.89 0.47 4.08
C ASP A 82 27.41 1.24 2.83
N THR A 83 26.67 0.57 1.94
CA THR A 83 26.05 1.24 0.79
C THR A 83 25.02 2.28 1.21
N LEU A 84 24.26 2.00 2.27
CA LEU A 84 23.28 2.92 2.85
C LEU A 84 23.99 4.18 3.36
N LYS A 85 25.07 4.03 4.15
CA LYS A 85 25.86 5.13 4.70
C LYS A 85 26.49 6.03 3.63
N LYS A 86 26.81 5.47 2.47
CA LYS A 86 27.41 6.22 1.35
C LYS A 86 26.38 6.97 0.52
N LYS A 87 25.21 6.37 0.30
CA LYS A 87 24.18 6.88 -0.62
C LYS A 87 23.19 7.82 0.07
N GLU A 88 22.82 7.49 1.30
CA GLU A 88 21.76 8.15 2.04
C GLU A 88 22.34 8.84 3.27
N THR A 89 21.70 9.91 3.74
CA THR A 89 22.11 10.62 4.96
C THR A 89 21.66 9.83 6.20
N VAL A 90 22.14 8.59 6.32
CA VAL A 90 21.87 7.71 7.46
C VAL A 90 22.87 7.95 8.56
N GLY A 91 22.33 8.30 9.72
CA GLY A 91 23.06 8.51 10.95
C GLY A 91 22.07 8.95 12.01
N ARG A 92 22.55 9.13 13.23
CA ARG A 92 21.78 9.80 14.30
C ARG A 92 21.71 11.31 14.00
N MET A 93 21.26 11.64 12.80
CA MET A 93 21.16 12.99 12.30
C MET A 93 19.79 13.50 12.77
N ARG A 94 19.85 14.40 13.74
CA ARG A 94 18.75 15.17 14.33
C ARG A 94 17.59 15.28 13.34
N VAL A 95 16.56 14.46 13.57
CA VAL A 95 15.40 14.25 12.69
C VAL A 95 14.93 15.60 12.13
N ARG A 96 15.34 15.94 10.90
CA ARG A 96 15.14 17.28 10.34
C ARG A 96 13.67 17.54 9.98
N LYS A 97 12.82 16.50 10.07
CA LYS A 97 11.38 16.63 10.26
C LYS A 97 10.99 16.30 11.68
N THR A 98 10.68 17.32 12.47
CA THR A 98 10.12 17.13 13.81
C THR A 98 8.86 16.25 13.72
N PHE A 99 8.50 15.56 14.81
CA PHE A 99 7.22 14.82 14.87
C PHE A 99 6.05 15.70 14.43
N GLN A 100 6.12 17.00 14.71
CA GLN A 100 5.17 18.01 14.28
C GLN A 100 5.08 18.14 12.75
N GLN A 101 6.20 18.30 12.04
CA GLN A 101 6.18 18.37 10.56
C GLN A 101 5.65 17.08 9.92
N ARG A 102 5.87 15.93 10.56
CA ARG A 102 5.27 14.67 10.13
C ARG A 102 3.76 14.65 10.38
N ALA A 103 3.31 15.07 11.56
CA ALA A 103 1.89 15.19 11.88
C ALA A 103 1.18 16.15 10.92
N GLU A 104 1.78 17.29 10.60
CA GLU A 104 1.29 18.24 9.60
C GLU A 104 1.17 17.60 8.23
N SER A 105 2.20 16.89 7.75
CA SER A 105 2.12 16.20 6.45
C SER A 105 1.07 15.10 6.39
N TRP A 106 0.80 14.42 7.52
CA TRP A 106 -0.27 13.43 7.61
C TRP A 106 -1.64 14.09 7.61
N LYS A 107 -1.78 15.22 8.32
CA LYS A 107 -2.99 16.04 8.31
C LYS A 107 -3.30 16.52 6.90
N GLU A 108 -2.32 17.07 6.17
CA GLU A 108 -2.51 17.51 4.79
C GLU A 108 -3.03 16.39 3.88
N LYS A 109 -2.44 15.18 3.98
CA LYS A 109 -2.89 14.01 3.22
C LYS A 109 -4.32 13.60 3.59
N TYR A 110 -4.64 13.64 4.88
CA TYR A 110 -5.96 13.29 5.37
C TYR A 110 -7.02 14.31 4.91
N ASP A 111 -6.74 15.59 5.05
CA ASP A 111 -7.61 16.69 4.61
C ASP A 111 -7.85 16.60 3.08
N ALA A 112 -6.80 16.30 2.30
CA ALA A 112 -6.93 16.09 0.86
C ALA A 112 -7.83 14.88 0.52
N LEU A 113 -7.70 13.78 1.26
CA LEU A 113 -8.54 12.59 1.09
C LEU A 113 -10.00 12.88 1.46
N GLN A 114 -10.23 13.56 2.59
CA GLN A 114 -11.56 13.96 3.05
C GLN A 114 -12.23 14.87 2.03
N ASN A 115 -11.52 15.88 1.52
CA ASN A 115 -12.05 16.78 0.50
C ASN A 115 -12.43 16.02 -0.78
N ARG A 116 -11.57 15.09 -1.23
CA ARG A 116 -11.87 14.27 -2.41
C ARG A 116 -13.09 13.38 -2.18
N HIS A 117 -13.25 12.81 -0.98
CA HIS A 117 -14.41 12.01 -0.64
C HIS A 117 -15.70 12.85 -0.63
N ILE A 118 -15.68 14.04 -0.04
CA ILE A 118 -16.82 14.98 -0.06
C ILE A 118 -17.20 15.31 -1.51
N ILE A 119 -16.23 15.62 -2.37
CA ILE A 119 -16.49 15.91 -3.79
C ILE A 119 -17.15 14.71 -4.47
N THR A 120 -16.66 13.49 -4.25
CA THR A 120 -17.25 12.29 -4.86
C THR A 120 -18.66 12.00 -4.36
N GLU A 121 -18.95 12.25 -3.08
CA GLU A 121 -20.30 12.09 -2.52
C GLU A 121 -21.27 13.11 -3.14
N LEU A 122 -20.85 14.37 -3.28
CA LEU A 122 -21.65 15.40 -3.94
C LEU A 122 -21.92 15.07 -5.41
N GLN A 123 -20.91 14.57 -6.13
CA GLN A 123 -21.07 14.11 -7.51
C GLN A 123 -22.06 12.93 -7.59
N LEU A 124 -21.99 11.98 -6.66
CA LEU A 124 -22.91 10.86 -6.61
C LEU A 124 -24.35 11.32 -6.39
N GLN A 125 -24.59 12.23 -5.46
CA GLN A 125 -25.91 12.81 -5.20
C GLN A 125 -26.47 13.54 -6.43
N GLN A 126 -25.61 14.30 -7.13
CA GLN A 126 -25.99 14.99 -8.36
C GLN A 126 -26.41 14.00 -9.45
N LEU A 127 -25.59 12.95 -9.68
CA LEU A 127 -25.91 11.91 -10.67
C LEU A 127 -27.20 11.15 -10.32
N GLN A 128 -27.46 10.89 -9.04
CA GLN A 128 -28.69 10.24 -8.60
C GLN A 128 -29.92 11.10 -8.90
N SER A 129 -29.86 12.41 -8.61
CA SER A 129 -30.92 13.35 -8.93
C SER A 129 -31.18 13.45 -10.44
N GLU A 130 -30.13 13.54 -11.24
CA GLU A 130 -30.22 13.55 -12.70
C GLU A 130 -30.82 12.26 -13.25
N HIS A 131 -30.43 11.11 -12.71
CA HIS A 131 -30.97 9.81 -13.08
C HIS A 131 -32.47 9.69 -12.74
N GLU A 132 -32.89 10.16 -11.56
CA GLU A 132 -34.30 10.21 -11.16
C GLU A 132 -35.12 11.14 -12.06
N GLN A 133 -34.56 12.28 -12.46
CA GLN A 133 -35.22 13.19 -13.39
C GLN A 133 -35.36 12.55 -14.77
N LEU A 134 -34.27 12.00 -15.31
CA LEU A 134 -34.27 11.36 -16.62
C LEU A 134 -35.23 10.17 -16.68
N ARG A 135 -35.32 9.40 -15.58
CA ARG A 135 -36.28 8.30 -15.47
C ARG A 135 -37.72 8.80 -15.50
N ARG A 136 -38.04 9.87 -14.77
CA ARG A 136 -39.37 10.49 -14.80
C ARG A 136 -39.73 10.98 -16.21
N ASP A 137 -38.79 11.64 -16.89
CA ASP A 137 -38.99 12.16 -18.23
C ASP A 137 -39.19 11.03 -19.26
N TYR A 138 -38.42 9.95 -19.12
CA TYR A 138 -38.55 8.75 -19.94
C TYR A 138 -39.92 8.06 -19.75
N ASP A 139 -40.34 7.88 -18.49
CA ASP A 139 -41.64 7.28 -18.17
C ASP A 139 -42.79 8.14 -18.72
N ALA A 140 -42.70 9.47 -18.58
CA ALA A 140 -43.68 10.40 -19.13
C ALA A 140 -43.74 10.34 -20.66
N LEU A 141 -42.59 10.25 -21.34
CA LEU A 141 -42.54 10.12 -22.80
C LEU A 141 -43.15 8.80 -23.28
N LEU A 142 -42.88 7.69 -22.58
CA LEU A 142 -43.49 6.40 -22.88
C LEU A 142 -45.01 6.45 -22.75
N GLU A 143 -45.54 7.10 -21.71
CA GLU A 143 -46.98 7.27 -21.54
C GLU A 143 -47.59 8.14 -22.64
N GLN A 144 -46.93 9.23 -23.05
CA GLN A 144 -47.38 10.04 -24.19
C GLN A 144 -47.40 9.25 -25.50
N MET A 145 -46.37 8.44 -25.77
CA MET A 145 -46.33 7.58 -26.96
C MET A 145 -47.44 6.52 -26.95
N ARG A 146 -47.70 5.90 -25.79
CA ARG A 146 -48.80 4.93 -25.62
C ARG A 146 -50.16 5.58 -25.85
N ALA A 147 -50.41 6.73 -25.24
CA ALA A 147 -51.65 7.48 -25.42
C ALA A 147 -51.84 7.96 -26.87
N GLY A 148 -50.78 8.44 -27.52
CA GLY A 148 -50.80 8.83 -28.93
C GLY A 148 -51.07 7.65 -29.87
N SER A 149 -50.49 6.48 -29.60
CA SER A 149 -50.74 5.25 -30.37
C SER A 149 -52.14 4.67 -30.17
N ALA A 150 -52.79 4.93 -29.03
CA ALA A 150 -54.16 4.49 -28.74
C ALA A 150 -55.23 5.42 -29.36
N SER A 151 -54.84 6.63 -29.79
CA SER A 151 -55.74 7.55 -30.49
C SER A 151 -56.02 7.05 -31.92
N LYS A 152 -57.30 6.74 -32.22
CA LYS A 152 -57.72 6.31 -33.56
C LYS A 152 -57.51 7.45 -34.56
N VAL A 153 -56.44 7.35 -35.35
CA VAL A 153 -56.22 8.24 -36.50
C VAL A 153 -57.27 7.90 -37.56
N THR A 154 -58.29 8.75 -37.70
CA THR A 154 -59.30 8.61 -38.75
C THR A 154 -58.74 9.27 -40.02
N PRO A 155 -58.53 8.54 -41.12
CA PRO A 155 -57.98 9.13 -42.33
C PRO A 155 -58.98 10.13 -42.91
N MET A 156 -58.55 11.39 -43.05
CA MET A 156 -59.33 12.43 -43.74
C MET A 156 -59.45 12.05 -45.21
N SER A 157 -60.65 11.62 -45.61
CA SER A 157 -61.01 11.42 -47.02
C SER A 157 -60.79 12.73 -47.78
N ARG A 158 -59.80 12.78 -48.67
CA ARG A 158 -59.66 13.90 -49.62
C ARG A 158 -60.88 13.90 -50.52
N GLY A 159 -61.80 14.83 -50.29
CA GLY A 159 -62.94 15.05 -51.18
C GLY A 159 -62.44 15.42 -52.57
N ASN A 160 -62.74 14.59 -53.56
CA ASN A 160 -62.63 14.95 -54.96
C ASN A 160 -63.64 16.06 -55.27
N ARG A 161 -63.16 17.29 -55.52
CA ARG A 161 -63.76 18.25 -56.44
C ARG A 161 -62.68 19.14 -57.02
#